data_AF-A0AAN9AMD0-F1
#
_entry.id   AF-A0AAN9AMD0-F1
#
_cell.length_a   1.000
_cell.length_b   1.000
_cell.length_c   1.000
_cell.angle_alpha   90.00
_cell.angle_beta   90.00
_cell.angle_gamma   90.00
#
_symmetry.space_group_name_H-M   'P 1'
#
loop_
_entity.id
_entity.type
_entity.pdbx_description
1 polymer ?
#
loop_
_entity_poly.entity_id
_entity_poly.type
_entity_poly.pdbx_seq_one_letter_code
_entity_poly.pdbx_strand_id
1 'polypeptide(L)'
;MIEVYKYLHGFYKTERPQFSFFAGRDTRGSTLKLSKPRYRLNVRGNFFSERVVNTWNSLPDQVVTAPSVNAFKARLDAHWKDLPSVFDPECY
;
A
#
# COMPACT_ATOMS: atom_id res chain seq x y z
N MET A 1 3.82 -1.01 -4.60
CA MET A 1 3.92 -1.44 -3.18
C MET A 1 5.31 -1.22 -2.58
N ILE A 2 6.39 -1.71 -3.20
CA ILE A 2 7.75 -1.54 -2.67
C ILE A 2 8.13 -0.05 -2.45
N GLU A 3 7.79 0.82 -3.42
CA GLU A 3 8.08 2.25 -3.30
C GLU A 3 7.33 2.93 -2.15
N VAL A 4 6.10 2.50 -1.87
CA VAL A 4 5.33 2.99 -0.70
C VAL A 4 5.97 2.53 0.60
N TYR A 5 6.40 1.27 0.68
CA TYR A 5 7.13 0.77 1.84
C TYR A 5 8.40 1.60 2.09
N LYS A 6 9.22 1.84 1.06
CA LYS A 6 10.43 2.66 1.19
C LYS A 6 10.12 4.07 1.69
N TYR A 7 9.03 4.66 1.18
CA TYR A 7 8.57 5.97 1.58
C TYR A 7 8.19 6.03 3.07
N LEU A 8 7.35 5.10 3.51
CA LEU A 8 6.81 5.10 4.87
C LEU A 8 7.84 4.70 5.93
N HIS A 9 8.83 3.90 5.55
CA HIS A 9 9.92 3.49 6.44
C HIS A 9 11.14 4.43 6.38
N GLY A 10 11.01 5.60 5.74
CA GLY A 10 12.05 6.64 5.79
C GLY A 10 13.30 6.38 4.95
N PHE A 11 13.24 5.46 3.98
CA PHE A 11 14.35 5.24 3.03
C PHE A 11 14.54 6.41 2.07
N TYR A 12 13.51 7.25 1.89
CA TYR A 12 13.57 8.46 1.11
C TYR A 12 13.58 9.69 2.01
N LYS A 13 14.53 10.60 1.78
CA LYS A 13 14.50 11.94 2.36
C LYS A 13 13.56 12.78 1.50
N THR A 14 12.36 13.07 1.98
CA THR A 14 11.37 13.86 1.24
C THR A 14 10.90 15.04 2.07
N GLU A 15 10.97 16.24 1.50
CA GLU A 15 10.52 17.49 2.16
C GLU A 15 8.99 17.65 2.12
N ARG A 16 8.32 17.01 1.15
CA ARG A 16 6.86 17.06 0.98
C ARG A 16 6.25 15.65 1.09
N PRO A 17 5.52 15.33 2.18
CA PRO A 17 4.89 14.03 2.35
C PRO A 17 3.87 13.75 1.22
N GLN A 18 4.13 12.73 0.38
CA GLN A 18 3.20 12.28 -0.65
C GLN A 18 2.08 11.40 -0.07
N PHE A 19 2.35 10.74 1.06
CA PHE A 19 1.42 9.90 1.79
C PHE A 19 1.26 10.42 3.21
N SER A 20 0.06 10.26 3.77
CA SER A 20 -0.22 10.56 5.17
C SER A 20 -0.85 9.35 5.83
N PHE A 21 -0.48 9.07 7.08
CA PHE A 21 -1.11 8.04 7.87
C PHE A 21 -2.52 8.46 8.29
N PHE A 22 -3.41 7.47 8.45
CA PHE A 22 -4.73 7.71 8.98
C PHE A 22 -4.62 8.05 10.48
N ALA A 23 -5.04 9.26 10.86
CA ALA A 23 -4.93 9.76 12.25
C ALA A 23 -6.12 9.40 13.14
N GLY A 24 -7.04 8.53 12.70
CA GLY A 24 -8.15 8.06 13.53
C GLY A 24 -7.65 7.08 14.59
N ARG A 25 -8.20 7.15 15.81
CA ARG A 25 -7.87 6.26 16.92
C ARG A 25 -8.21 4.81 16.54
N ASP A 26 -7.26 4.07 15.99
CA ASP A 26 -7.43 2.66 15.65
C ASP A 26 -7.36 1.83 16.94
N THR A 27 -8.52 1.46 17.50
CA THR A 27 -8.61 0.55 18.67
C THR A 27 -8.39 -0.92 18.29
N ARG A 28 -8.07 -1.22 17.02
CA ARG A 28 -7.90 -2.57 16.50
C ARG A 28 -6.78 -2.61 15.44
N GLY A 29 -5.53 -2.61 15.93
CA GLY A 29 -4.41 -3.36 15.34
C GLY A 29 -3.67 -2.80 14.12
N SER A 30 -4.24 -1.92 13.29
CA SER A 30 -3.56 -1.55 12.04
C SER A 30 -2.75 -0.26 12.14
N THR A 31 -1.45 -0.40 12.41
CA THR A 31 -0.54 0.72 12.71
C THR A 31 -0.15 1.57 11.48
N LEU A 32 -0.30 1.05 10.26
CA LEU A 32 0.30 1.66 9.05
C LEU A 32 -0.69 1.96 7.93
N LYS A 33 -1.97 2.16 8.24
CA LYS A 33 -2.98 2.57 7.24
C LYS A 33 -2.71 3.97 6.69
N LEU A 34 -2.86 4.10 5.38
CA LEU A 34 -2.78 5.38 4.67
C LEU A 34 -4.15 6.06 4.61
N SER A 35 -4.15 7.37 4.84
CA SER A 35 -5.32 8.21 4.61
C SER A 35 -5.52 8.41 3.11
N LYS A 36 -6.72 8.10 2.62
CA LYS A 36 -7.08 8.32 1.22
C LYS A 36 -7.42 9.80 1.01
N PRO A 37 -6.66 10.55 0.19
CA PRO A 37 -6.99 11.93 -0.10
C PRO A 37 -8.34 12.02 -0.84
N ARG A 38 -9.10 13.07 -0.57
CA ARG A 38 -10.28 13.40 -1.38
C ARG A 38 -9.84 14.29 -2.53
N TYR A 39 -10.09 13.86 -3.76
CA TYR A 39 -9.86 14.68 -4.95
C TYR A 39 -11.18 15.11 -5.57
N ARG A 40 -11.23 16.35 -6.09
CA ARG A 40 -12.40 16.92 -6.77
C ARG A 40 -12.47 16.59 -8.27
N LEU A 41 -11.32 16.37 -8.89
CA LEU A 41 -11.22 16.11 -10.33
C LEU A 41 -10.89 14.64 -10.57
N ASN A 42 -11.66 13.94 -11.42
CA ASN A 42 -11.47 12.53 -11.72
C ASN A 42 -10.05 12.19 -12.21
N VAL A 43 -9.38 13.14 -12.86
CA VAL A 43 -7.98 13.01 -13.30
C VAL A 43 -7.06 12.66 -12.12
N ARG A 44 -7.30 13.22 -10.93
CA ARG A 44 -6.51 12.94 -9.72
C ARG A 44 -6.66 11.51 -9.21
N GLY A 45 -7.79 10.85 -9.46
CA GLY A 45 -8.02 9.46 -9.04
C GLY A 45 -7.12 8.43 -9.70
N ASN A 46 -6.55 8.77 -10.86
CA ASN A 46 -5.65 7.88 -11.58
C ASN A 46 -4.18 8.02 -11.17
N PHE A 47 -3.84 8.97 -10.28
CA PHE A 47 -2.46 9.17 -9.83
C PHE A 47 -2.00 8.02 -8.95
N PHE A 48 -0.69 7.77 -8.97
CA PHE A 48 -0.05 6.74 -8.17
C PHE A 48 -0.39 6.87 -6.68
N SER A 49 -0.38 8.08 -6.14
CA SER A 49 -0.68 8.35 -4.73
C SER A 49 -2.10 7.95 -4.32
N GLU A 50 -3.07 8.00 -5.24
CA GLU A 50 -4.46 7.60 -4.96
C GLU A 50 -4.66 6.09 -5.14
N ARG A 51 -4.13 5.54 -6.23
CA ARG A 51 -4.31 4.13 -6.60
C ARG A 51 -3.69 3.20 -5.57
N VAL A 52 -2.54 3.59 -5.02
CA VAL A 52 -1.76 2.72 -4.13
C VAL A 52 -2.34 2.65 -2.71
N VAL A 53 -3.13 3.65 -2.29
CA VAL A 53 -3.70 3.70 -0.93
C VAL A 53 -4.67 2.55 -0.67
N ASN A 54 -5.57 2.24 -1.62
CA ASN A 54 -6.54 1.16 -1.42
C ASN A 54 -5.83 -0.19 -1.31
N THR A 55 -4.89 -0.46 -2.21
CA THR A 55 -4.15 -1.73 -2.21
C THR A 55 -3.20 -1.83 -1.02
N TRP A 56 -2.64 -0.73 -0.52
CA TRP A 56 -1.84 -0.74 0.71
C TRP A 56 -2.71 -1.07 1.93
N ASN A 57 -3.88 -0.43 2.05
CA ASN A 57 -4.81 -0.65 3.16
C ASN A 57 -5.48 -2.03 3.14
N SER A 58 -5.44 -2.76 2.01
CA SER A 58 -5.90 -4.14 1.92
C SER A 58 -4.84 -5.17 2.29
N LEU A 59 -3.57 -4.76 2.46
CA LEU A 59 -2.52 -5.69 2.86
C LEU A 59 -2.68 -6.10 4.32
N PRO A 60 -2.36 -7.37 4.67
CA PRO A 60 -2.30 -7.80 6.06
C PRO A 60 -1.24 -7.02 6.84
N ASP A 61 -1.50 -6.75 8.13
CA ASP A 61 -0.54 -6.06 8.99
C ASP A 61 0.82 -6.78 9.05
N GLN A 62 0.84 -8.11 8.97
CA GLN A 62 2.08 -8.90 8.91
C GLN A 62 2.94 -8.59 7.69
N VAL A 63 2.33 -8.26 6.54
CA VAL A 63 3.06 -7.87 5.33
C VAL A 63 3.62 -6.46 5.52
N VAL A 64 2.78 -5.54 6.00
CA VAL A 64 3.12 -4.11 6.12
C VAL A 64 4.16 -3.83 7.21
N THR A 65 4.16 -4.61 8.30
CA THR A 65 5.12 -4.49 9.42
C THR A 65 6.42 -5.28 9.20
N ALA A 66 6.76 -5.62 7.95
CA ALA A 66 8.01 -6.29 7.65
C ALA A 66 9.23 -5.47 8.11
N PRO A 67 10.30 -6.13 8.63
CA PRO A 67 11.47 -5.43 9.18
C PRO A 67 12.44 -4.92 8.11
N SER A 68 12.32 -5.38 6.86
CA SER A 68 13.20 -4.98 5.75
C SER A 68 12.47 -4.98 4.42
N VAL A 69 13.02 -4.25 3.43
CA VAL A 69 12.46 -4.21 2.06
C VAL A 69 12.37 -5.61 1.44
N ASN A 70 13.37 -6.47 1.69
CA ASN A 70 13.39 -7.83 1.16
C ASN A 70 12.35 -8.73 1.84
N ALA A 71 12.19 -8.61 3.16
CA ALA A 71 11.13 -9.31 3.88
C ALA A 71 9.74 -8.84 3.43
N PHE A 72 9.57 -7.54 3.18
CA PHE A 72 8.34 -6.99 2.62
C PHE A 72 8.02 -7.60 1.25
N LYS A 73 8.99 -7.62 0.32
CA LYS A 73 8.82 -8.24 -1.01
C LYS A 73 8.38 -9.70 -0.90
N ALA A 74 9.09 -10.50 -0.10
CA ALA A 74 8.77 -11.93 0.04
C ALA A 74 7.36 -12.16 0.60
N ARG A 75 6.94 -11.38 1.63
CA ARG A 75 5.59 -11.47 2.21
C ARG A 75 4.51 -10.99 1.25
N LEU A 76 4.80 -9.94 0.47
CA LEU A 76 3.90 -9.41 -0.54
C LEU A 76 3.68 -10.43 -1.66
N ASP A 77 4.75 -11.03 -2.16
CA ASP A 77 4.69 -12.04 -3.22
C ASP A 77 3.92 -13.28 -2.76
N ALA A 78 4.10 -13.71 -1.52
CA ALA A 78 3.30 -14.80 -0.94
C ALA A 78 1.81 -14.43 -0.90
N HIS A 79 1.47 -13.26 -0.36
CA HIS A 79 0.08 -12.80 -0.26
C HIS A 79 -0.61 -12.66 -1.62
N TRP A 80 0.12 -12.24 -2.65
CA TRP A 80 -0.43 -12.08 -3.99
C TRP A 80 -0.52 -13.36 -4.81
N LYS A 81 0.24 -14.40 -4.46
CA LYS A 81 0.08 -15.75 -5.07
C LYS A 81 -1.22 -16.43 -4.63
N ASP A 82 -1.68 -16.13 -3.44
CA ASP A 82 -2.94 -16.68 -2.90
C ASP A 82 -4.18 -15.96 -3.44
N LEU A 83 -4.00 -14.80 -4.09
CA LEU A 83 -5.09 -14.12 -4.78
C LEU A 83 -5.35 -14.80 -6.12
N PRO A 84 -6.62 -15.06 -6.49
CA PRO A 84 -6.95 -15.61 -7.79
C PRO A 84 -6.37 -14.70 -8.87
N SER A 85 -5.53 -15.26 -9.73
CA SER A 85 -5.01 -14.59 -10.92
C SER A 85 -6.20 -14.06 -11.72
N VAL A 86 -6.30 -12.74 -11.89
CA VAL A 86 -7.27 -12.10 -12.80
C VAL A 86 -7.00 -12.50 -14.26
N PHE A 87 -5.80 -13.04 -14.54
CA PHE A 87 -5.47 -13.64 -15.81
C PHE A 87 -5.88 -15.10 -15.80
N ASP A 88 -6.99 -15.39 -16.47
CA ASP A 88 -7.42 -16.73 -16.83
C ASP A 88 -6.95 -17.04 -18.26
N PRO A 89 -5.83 -17.77 -18.45
CA PRO A 89 -5.29 -18.09 -19.77
C PRO A 89 -6.20 -19.00 -20.61
N GLU A 90 -7.24 -19.59 -20.03
CA GLU A 90 -8.21 -20.44 -20.76
C GLU A 90 -9.34 -19.64 -21.43
N CYS A 91 -9.36 -18.31 -21.29
CA CYS A 91 -10.41 -17.44 -21.88
C CYS A 91 -10.12 -16.96 -23.31
N TYR A 92 -9.33 -17.68 -24.12
CA TYR A 92 -9.12 -17.39 -25.55
C TYR A 92 -9.22 -18.64 -26.42
#